data_AF-A0A2J7PV16-F1
#
_entry.id   AF-A0A2J7PV16-F1
#
_cell.length_a   1.000
_cell.length_b   1.000
_cell.length_c   1.000
_cell.angle_alpha   90.00
_cell.angle_beta   90.00
_cell.angle_gamma   90.00
#
_symmetry.space_group_name_H-M   'P 1'
#
loop_
_entity.id
_entity.type
_entity.pdbx_description
1 polymer ?
#
loop_
_entity_poly.entity_id
_entity_poly.type
_entity_poly.pdbx_seq_one_letter_code
_entity_poly.pdbx_strand_id
1 'polypeptide(L)'
;MDKSDNSMIRESSKVIKSNIFYVVEYRELILTLLLNFDETKFTKSYLKDLIETAHIFMKLLEHFCTNRSIVVQRHTVSRKRKTKKSTPREQGATRSPEELWDELGPQISAVFQNDANIPSDIVPFDAASDKDMDEQKVDAMHKIQTLLRNQQFEEAIGLLRASREVWPENDSFGNANMAPEEEFMAVRDIFMADIQ
;
A
#
# COMPACT_ATOMS: atom_id res chain seq x y z
N MET A 1 7.57 -18.89 25.32
CA MET A 1 6.61 -17.76 25.40
C MET A 1 5.21 -18.18 24.95
N ASP A 2 5.05 -18.88 23.83
CA ASP A 2 3.70 -19.23 23.32
C ASP A 2 2.88 -20.19 24.20
N LYS A 3 3.58 -21.04 24.96
CA LYS A 3 3.00 -21.99 25.93
C LYS A 3 2.97 -21.45 27.36
N SER A 4 3.22 -20.15 27.55
CA SER A 4 3.17 -19.55 28.88
C SER A 4 1.74 -19.49 29.40
N ASP A 5 1.55 -19.74 30.69
CA ASP A 5 0.24 -19.62 31.35
C ASP A 5 -0.27 -18.17 31.39
N ASN A 6 0.63 -17.19 31.25
CA ASN A 6 0.30 -15.77 31.25
C ASN A 6 -0.13 -15.29 29.85
N SER A 7 -1.35 -14.78 29.76
CA SER A 7 -1.94 -14.24 28.53
C SER A 7 -1.16 -13.05 27.96
N MET A 8 -0.61 -12.17 28.81
CA MET A 8 0.17 -11.01 28.36
C MET A 8 1.46 -11.43 27.64
N ILE A 9 2.17 -12.43 28.19
CA ILE A 9 3.41 -12.95 27.58
C ILE A 9 3.11 -13.59 26.21
N ARG A 10 1.96 -14.25 26.08
CA ARG A 10 1.52 -14.83 24.80
C ARG A 10 1.18 -13.74 23.79
N GLU A 11 0.53 -12.66 24.21
CA GLU A 11 0.18 -11.57 23.31
C GLU A 11 1.42 -10.82 22.82
N SER A 12 2.36 -10.48 23.72
CA SER A 12 3.65 -9.89 23.34
C SER A 12 4.43 -10.80 22.38
N SER A 13 4.42 -12.13 22.61
CA SER A 13 5.02 -13.11 21.69
C SER A 13 4.43 -13.04 20.29
N LYS A 14 3.10 -12.87 20.17
CA LYS A 14 2.43 -12.74 18.86
C LYS A 14 2.85 -11.47 18.14
N VAL A 15 2.90 -10.34 18.84
CA VAL A 15 3.31 -9.03 18.27
C VAL A 15 4.74 -9.11 17.75
N ILE A 16 5.67 -9.65 18.55
CA ILE A 16 7.07 -9.80 18.15
C ILE A 16 7.20 -10.68 16.90
N LYS A 17 6.51 -11.82 16.85
CA LYS A 17 6.54 -12.70 15.68
C LYS A 17 5.92 -12.05 14.45
N SER A 18 4.86 -11.27 14.62
CA SER A 18 4.25 -10.52 13.54
C SER A 18 5.26 -9.56 12.92
N ASN A 19 5.96 -8.80 13.75
CA ASN A 19 6.98 -7.87 13.27
C ASN A 19 8.11 -8.63 12.54
N ILE A 20 8.63 -9.71 13.11
CA ILE A 20 9.71 -10.51 12.50
C ILE A 20 9.36 -11.01 11.09
N PHE A 21 8.10 -11.39 10.84
CA PHE A 21 7.71 -12.00 9.56
C PHE A 21 7.07 -11.04 8.55
N TYR A 22 6.54 -9.90 8.99
CA TYR A 22 5.87 -8.93 8.12
C TYR A 22 6.64 -7.64 7.89
N VAL A 23 7.54 -7.23 8.79
CA VAL A 23 8.43 -6.08 8.57
C VAL A 23 9.57 -6.53 7.65
N VAL A 24 9.70 -5.87 6.49
CA VAL A 24 10.61 -6.27 5.40
C VAL A 24 12.05 -6.32 5.89
N GLU A 25 12.49 -5.30 6.63
CA GLU A 25 13.84 -5.18 7.16
C GLU A 25 14.22 -6.36 8.05
N TYR A 26 13.27 -6.87 8.84
CA TYR A 26 13.51 -8.02 9.72
C TYR A 26 13.46 -9.35 8.94
N ARG A 27 12.52 -9.47 7.99
CA ARG A 27 12.37 -10.67 7.16
C ARG A 27 13.58 -10.89 6.26
N GLU A 28 14.16 -9.82 5.72
CA GLU A 28 15.28 -9.89 4.79
C GLU A 28 16.65 -9.89 5.45
N LEU A 29 16.73 -9.55 6.75
CA LEU A 29 17.99 -9.44 7.47
C LEU A 29 18.84 -10.71 7.36
N ILE A 30 18.28 -11.86 7.71
CA ILE A 30 19.02 -13.13 7.74
C ILE A 30 19.48 -13.53 6.33
N LEU A 31 18.64 -13.31 5.33
CA LEU A 31 18.96 -13.58 3.93
C LEU A 31 20.08 -12.66 3.43
N THR A 32 20.01 -11.37 3.78
CA THR A 32 21.03 -10.37 3.48
C THR A 32 22.37 -10.75 4.13
N LEU A 33 22.36 -11.17 5.40
CA LEU A 33 23.57 -11.58 6.11
C LEU A 33 24.19 -12.84 5.50
N LEU A 34 23.38 -13.81 5.05
CA LEU A 34 23.85 -15.02 4.35
C LEU A 34 24.45 -14.68 2.99
N LEU A 35 23.80 -13.83 2.20
CA LEU A 35 24.27 -13.44 0.86
C LEU A 35 25.54 -12.60 0.91
N ASN A 36 25.74 -11.82 1.97
CA ASN A 36 26.92 -10.97 2.15
C ASN A 36 28.03 -11.65 2.95
N PHE A 37 27.90 -12.94 3.32
CA PHE A 37 28.97 -13.65 4.02
C PHE A 37 30.21 -13.79 3.13
N ASP A 38 31.33 -13.29 3.64
CA ASP A 38 32.64 -13.32 3.03
C ASP A 38 33.64 -13.99 3.99
N GLU A 39 34.18 -15.15 3.61
CA GLU A 39 35.13 -15.93 4.44
C GLU A 39 36.44 -15.16 4.71
N THR A 40 36.77 -14.15 3.90
CA THR A 40 37.96 -13.32 4.12
C THR A 40 37.74 -12.23 5.18
N LYS A 41 36.48 -11.86 5.43
CA LYS A 41 36.09 -10.78 6.36
C LYS A 41 35.47 -11.29 7.66
N PHE A 42 34.83 -12.45 7.63
CA PHE A 42 34.11 -13.00 8.78
C PHE A 42 34.71 -14.32 9.27
N THR A 43 34.54 -14.58 10.56
CA THR A 43 35.06 -15.79 11.19
C THR A 43 34.17 -17.01 10.95
N LYS A 44 34.74 -18.21 11.11
CA LYS A 44 33.95 -19.46 11.11
C LYS A 44 32.91 -19.51 12.24
N SER A 45 33.18 -18.86 13.38
CA SER A 45 32.19 -18.75 14.47
C SER A 45 30.99 -17.93 14.02
N TYR A 46 31.22 -16.78 13.38
CA TYR A 46 30.14 -15.97 12.83
C TYR A 46 29.29 -16.75 11.83
N LEU A 47 29.92 -17.52 10.93
CA LEU A 47 29.19 -18.38 9.99
C LEU A 47 28.32 -19.39 10.72
N LYS A 48 28.85 -20.03 11.77
CA LYS A 48 28.11 -20.98 12.58
C LYS A 48 26.88 -20.34 13.23
N ASP A 49 27.06 -19.17 13.85
CA ASP A 49 25.98 -18.43 14.51
C ASP A 49 24.92 -17.97 13.49
N LEU A 50 25.35 -17.53 12.31
CA LEU A 50 24.46 -17.11 11.23
C LEU A 50 23.62 -18.28 10.70
N ILE A 51 24.21 -19.44 10.48
CA ILE A 51 23.50 -20.65 10.05
C ILE A 51 22.54 -21.14 11.14
N GLU A 52 22.96 -21.10 12.41
CA GLU A 52 22.09 -21.46 13.54
C GLU A 52 20.91 -20.50 13.67
N THR A 53 21.14 -19.20 13.49
CA THR A 53 20.10 -18.17 13.46
C THR A 53 19.11 -18.41 12.31
N ALA A 54 19.60 -18.70 11.11
CA ALA A 54 18.76 -19.02 9.97
C ALA A 54 17.91 -20.28 10.20
N HIS A 55 18.49 -21.31 10.81
CA HIS A 55 17.77 -22.53 11.17
C HIS A 55 16.64 -22.24 12.17
N ILE A 56 16.91 -21.47 13.22
CA ILE A 56 15.91 -21.08 14.23
C ILE A 56 14.80 -20.24 13.60
N PHE A 57 15.15 -19.28 12.74
CA PHE A 57 14.18 -18.46 12.02
C PHE A 57 13.24 -19.31 11.16
N MET A 58 13.76 -20.28 10.42
CA MET A 58 12.94 -21.18 9.60
C MET A 58 12.01 -22.05 10.46
N LYS A 59 12.48 -22.55 11.60
CA LYS A 59 11.63 -23.28 12.57
C LYS A 59 10.53 -22.40 13.15
N LEU A 60 10.84 -21.14 13.44
CA LEU A 60 9.88 -20.18 13.94
C LEU A 60 8.81 -19.88 12.87
N LEU A 61 9.23 -19.74 11.61
CA LEU A 61 8.35 -19.52 10.46
C LEU A 61 7.44 -20.73 10.26
N GLU A 62 7.98 -21.95 10.23
CA GLU A 62 7.19 -23.19 10.12
C GLU A 62 6.07 -23.24 11.16
N HIS A 63 6.39 -22.96 12.43
CA HIS A 63 5.41 -22.95 13.51
C HIS A 63 4.39 -21.81 13.38
N PHE A 64 4.82 -20.64 12.93
CA PHE A 64 3.96 -19.48 12.68
C PHE A 64 2.94 -19.77 11.58
N CYS A 65 3.38 -20.45 10.52
CA CYS A 65 2.61 -20.84 9.35
C CYS A 65 1.62 -21.99 9.61
N THR A 66 1.94 -22.90 10.53
CA THR A 66 1.12 -24.11 10.79
C THR A 66 -0.27 -23.78 11.37
N ASN A 67 -0.40 -22.67 12.10
CA ASN A 67 -1.62 -22.34 12.85
C ASN A 67 -2.37 -21.11 12.32
N ARG A 68 -1.96 -20.55 11.16
CA ARG A 68 -2.50 -19.30 10.62
C ARG A 68 -2.55 -19.33 9.09
N SER A 69 -3.58 -18.70 8.51
CA SER A 69 -3.55 -18.34 7.09
C SER A 69 -2.50 -17.24 6.88
N ILE A 70 -1.38 -17.59 6.27
CA ILE A 70 -0.35 -16.62 5.90
C ILE A 70 -0.91 -15.74 4.79
N VAL A 71 -0.90 -14.42 5.00
CA VAL A 71 -1.17 -13.48 3.92
C VAL A 71 0.14 -13.31 3.17
N VAL A 72 0.29 -14.04 2.08
CA VAL A 72 1.41 -13.88 1.16
C VAL A 72 0.93 -12.92 0.08
N GLN A 73 1.61 -11.79 -0.09
CA GLN A 73 1.46 -11.01 -1.31
C GLN A 73 1.85 -11.93 -2.46
N ARG A 74 0.88 -12.34 -3.27
CA ARG A 74 1.19 -12.88 -4.58
C ARG A 74 1.83 -11.74 -5.34
N HIS A 75 3.14 -11.83 -5.54
CA HIS A 75 3.81 -11.11 -6.60
C HIS A 75 3.19 -11.63 -7.90
N THR A 76 2.03 -11.09 -8.29
CA THR A 76 1.73 -11.02 -9.72
C THR A 76 2.85 -10.16 -10.24
N VAL A 77 3.83 -10.82 -10.85
CA VAL A 77 4.76 -10.15 -11.74
C VAL A 77 3.85 -9.54 -12.79
N SER A 78 3.40 -8.31 -12.55
CA SER A 78 2.98 -7.42 -13.60
C SER A 78 4.24 -7.29 -14.42
N ARG A 79 4.36 -8.18 -15.42
CA ARG A 79 5.31 -8.02 -16.51
C ARG A 79 5.16 -6.56 -16.86
N LYS A 80 6.19 -5.75 -16.59
CA LYS A 80 6.34 -4.43 -17.20
C LYS A 80 6.01 -4.66 -18.65
N ARG A 81 4.79 -4.31 -19.07
CA ARG A 81 4.42 -4.34 -20.48
C ARG A 81 5.41 -3.33 -21.03
N LYS A 82 6.42 -3.83 -21.73
CA LYS A 82 7.21 -2.99 -22.63
C LYS A 82 6.17 -2.15 -23.33
N THR A 83 6.22 -0.84 -23.11
CA THR A 83 5.44 0.16 -23.81
C THR A 83 5.72 -0.09 -25.28
N LYS A 84 4.88 -0.92 -25.91
CA LYS A 84 4.72 -0.92 -27.34
C LYS A 84 4.29 0.51 -27.62
N LYS A 85 5.17 1.28 -28.25
CA LYS A 85 4.80 2.51 -28.94
C LYS A 85 3.46 2.24 -29.61
N SER A 86 2.40 2.79 -29.05
CA SER A 86 1.08 2.73 -29.64
C SER A 86 1.19 3.56 -30.91
N THR A 87 1.32 2.88 -32.03
CA THR A 87 0.81 3.34 -33.32
C THR A 87 -0.53 4.02 -33.09
N PRO A 88 -0.75 5.23 -33.64
CA PRO A 88 -1.96 6.00 -33.39
C PRO A 88 -3.16 5.16 -33.83
N ARG A 89 -3.94 4.69 -32.86
CA ARG A 89 -5.23 4.08 -33.14
C ARG A 89 -6.24 5.20 -33.17
N GLU A 90 -6.92 5.23 -34.31
CA GLU A 90 -8.01 6.08 -34.73
C GLU A 90 -8.87 6.67 -33.61
N GLN A 91 -9.05 7.98 -33.73
CA GLN A 91 -9.97 8.83 -33.00
C GLN A 91 -11.39 8.26 -33.08
N GLY A 92 -11.79 7.48 -32.08
CA GLY A 92 -13.18 7.43 -31.63
C GLY A 92 -13.33 8.52 -30.59
N ALA A 93 -14.07 9.59 -30.93
CA ALA A 93 -14.41 10.76 -30.12
C ALA A 93 -13.98 10.69 -28.64
N THR A 94 -12.77 11.19 -28.34
CA THR A 94 -12.29 11.39 -26.97
C THR A 94 -13.14 12.47 -26.34
N ARG A 95 -14.13 12.08 -25.52
CA ARG A 95 -14.75 13.01 -24.57
C ARG A 95 -13.65 13.64 -23.73
N SER A 96 -13.64 14.96 -23.64
CA SER A 96 -12.66 15.65 -22.81
C SER A 96 -12.85 15.27 -21.33
N PRO A 97 -11.79 15.24 -20.50
CA PRO A 97 -11.94 15.04 -19.06
C PRO A 97 -12.84 16.10 -18.43
N GLU A 98 -12.92 17.30 -19.02
CA GLU A 98 -13.88 18.34 -18.63
C GLU A 98 -15.33 17.93 -18.88
N GLU A 99 -15.66 17.38 -20.05
CA GLU A 99 -17.01 16.86 -20.34
C GLU A 99 -17.41 15.70 -19.40
N LEU A 100 -16.47 14.81 -19.09
CA LEU A 100 -16.70 13.73 -18.12
C LEU A 100 -16.95 14.28 -16.71
N TRP A 101 -16.24 15.34 -16.32
CA TRP A 101 -16.45 15.96 -15.02
C TRP A 101 -17.79 16.71 -14.94
N ASP A 102 -18.25 17.34 -16.01
CA ASP A 102 -19.57 17.98 -16.05
C ASP A 102 -20.70 16.96 -15.84
N GLU A 103 -20.53 15.72 -16.31
CA GLU A 103 -21.47 14.61 -16.09
C GLU A 103 -21.39 14.03 -14.65
N LEU A 104 -20.18 13.91 -14.09
CA LEU A 104 -19.92 13.21 -12.82
C LEU A 104 -19.97 14.14 -11.59
N GLY A 105 -19.62 15.41 -11.74
CA GLY A 105 -19.49 16.40 -10.67
C GLY A 105 -20.73 16.55 -9.79
N PRO A 106 -21.96 16.63 -10.35
CA PRO A 106 -23.18 16.68 -9.54
C PRO A 106 -23.39 15.43 -8.67
N GLN A 107 -23.00 14.25 -9.17
CA GLN A 107 -23.13 12.99 -8.43
C GLN A 107 -22.10 12.92 -7.29
N ILE A 108 -20.87 13.34 -7.55
CA ILE A 108 -19.81 13.45 -6.53
C ILE A 108 -20.24 14.43 -5.43
N SER A 109 -20.81 15.58 -5.80
CA SER A 109 -21.34 16.57 -4.84
C SER A 109 -22.48 15.99 -3.97
N ALA A 110 -23.36 15.17 -4.55
CA ALA A 110 -24.41 14.49 -3.79
C ALA A 110 -23.85 13.49 -2.76
N VAL A 111 -22.73 12.81 -3.08
CA VAL A 111 -22.06 11.91 -2.14
C VAL A 111 -21.44 12.68 -0.97
N PHE A 112 -20.84 13.85 -1.22
CA PHE A 112 -20.35 14.72 -0.14
C PHE A 112 -21.46 15.19 0.81
N GLN A 113 -22.68 15.39 0.31
CA GLN A 113 -23.83 15.72 1.15
C GLN A 113 -24.36 14.52 1.95
N ASN A 114 -24.04 13.29 1.52
CA ASN A 114 -24.52 12.05 2.11
C ASN A 114 -23.35 11.21 2.66
N ASP A 115 -22.65 11.81 3.62
CA ASP A 115 -21.40 11.31 4.24
C ASP A 115 -21.52 9.93 4.91
N ALA A 116 -22.75 9.41 5.10
CA ALA A 116 -23.04 8.17 5.81
C ALA A 116 -22.55 6.90 5.11
N ASN A 117 -22.31 6.94 3.79
CA ASN A 117 -21.94 5.77 2.99
C ASN A 117 -20.45 5.69 2.63
N ILE A 118 -19.63 6.63 3.13
CA ILE A 118 -18.21 6.69 2.78
C ILE A 118 -17.43 5.69 3.64
N PRO A 119 -16.73 4.71 3.04
CA PRO A 119 -15.93 3.76 3.79
C PRO A 119 -14.77 4.47 4.50
N SER A 120 -14.56 4.14 5.77
CA SER A 120 -13.48 4.69 6.61
C SER A 120 -12.36 3.68 6.90
N ASP A 121 -12.54 2.42 6.51
CA ASP A 121 -11.60 1.31 6.72
C ASP A 121 -10.62 1.10 5.54
N ILE A 122 -10.52 2.10 4.66
CA ILE A 122 -9.63 2.04 3.48
C ILE A 122 -8.19 2.30 3.91
N VAL A 123 -7.29 1.39 3.52
CA VAL A 123 -5.85 1.53 3.73
C VAL A 123 -5.20 2.04 2.42
N PRO A 124 -4.72 3.29 2.38
CA PRO A 124 -4.22 3.93 1.17
C PRO A 124 -2.73 3.65 0.92
N PHE A 125 -2.02 3.20 1.94
CA PHE A 125 -0.57 2.98 1.95
C PHE A 125 -0.24 1.55 2.35
N ASP A 126 0.66 0.93 1.58
CA ASP A 126 1.15 -0.40 1.83
C ASP A 126 2.58 -0.35 2.37
N ALA A 127 2.70 -0.41 3.69
CA ALA A 127 4.00 -0.44 4.38
C ALA A 127 4.86 -1.66 4.02
N ALA A 128 4.29 -2.68 3.36
CA ALA A 128 5.01 -3.87 2.91
C ALA A 128 5.40 -3.82 1.43
N SER A 129 5.08 -2.74 0.72
CA SER A 129 5.49 -2.52 -0.68
C SER A 129 6.94 -2.01 -0.76
N ASP A 130 7.68 -2.46 -1.77
CA ASP A 130 9.05 -1.99 -2.06
C ASP A 130 9.08 -0.55 -2.62
N LYS A 131 7.91 0.02 -2.91
CA LYS A 131 7.75 1.39 -3.41
C LYS A 131 7.95 2.39 -2.31
N ASP A 132 8.69 3.46 -2.61
CA ASP A 132 8.86 4.56 -1.68
C ASP A 132 7.53 5.32 -1.44
N MET A 133 7.56 6.24 -0.48
CA MET A 133 6.39 7.02 -0.08
C MET A 133 5.80 7.86 -1.23
N ASP A 134 6.63 8.34 -2.15
CA ASP A 134 6.21 9.18 -3.26
C ASP A 134 5.62 8.34 -4.40
N GLU A 135 6.19 7.16 -4.68
CA GLU A 135 5.65 6.20 -5.64
C GLU A 135 4.26 5.69 -5.22
N GLN A 136 4.08 5.37 -3.94
CA GLN A 136 2.77 4.93 -3.42
C GLN A 136 1.73 6.05 -3.40
N LYS A 137 2.17 7.30 -3.23
CA LYS A 137 1.32 8.47 -3.35
C LYS A 137 0.75 8.60 -4.77
N VAL A 138 1.60 8.44 -5.79
CA VAL A 138 1.18 8.46 -7.20
C VAL A 138 0.19 7.32 -7.49
N ASP A 139 0.43 6.12 -6.96
CA ASP A 139 -0.52 4.99 -7.06
C ASP A 139 -1.88 5.33 -6.44
N ALA A 140 -1.90 5.95 -5.26
CA ALA A 140 -3.13 6.36 -4.58
C ALA A 140 -3.94 7.36 -5.42
N MET A 141 -3.27 8.37 -6.00
CA MET A 141 -3.93 9.33 -6.90
C MET A 141 -4.50 8.65 -8.16
N HIS A 142 -3.76 7.71 -8.77
CA HIS A 142 -4.27 6.91 -9.90
C HIS A 142 -5.47 6.06 -9.54
N LYS A 143 -5.46 5.46 -8.35
CA LYS A 143 -6.56 4.64 -7.87
C LYS A 143 -7.81 5.48 -7.65
N ILE A 144 -7.67 6.67 -7.06
CA ILE A 144 -8.77 7.64 -6.92
C ILE A 144 -9.32 8.01 -8.31
N GLN A 145 -8.49 8.38 -9.29
CA GLN A 145 -8.96 8.66 -10.65
C GLN A 145 -9.74 7.50 -11.28
N THR A 146 -9.26 6.27 -11.06
CA THR A 146 -9.88 5.06 -11.61
C THR A 146 -11.26 4.83 -10.98
N LEU A 147 -11.37 4.98 -9.66
CA LEU A 147 -12.64 4.86 -8.94
C LEU A 147 -13.65 5.92 -9.40
N LEU A 148 -13.22 7.18 -9.59
CA LEU A 148 -14.08 8.25 -10.12
C LEU A 148 -14.59 7.94 -11.54
N ARG A 149 -13.72 7.45 -12.43
CA ARG A 149 -14.11 7.06 -13.81
C ARG A 149 -15.05 5.85 -13.83
N ASN A 150 -14.96 4.98 -12.84
CA ASN A 150 -15.83 3.82 -12.67
C ASN A 150 -17.13 4.14 -11.90
N GLN A 151 -17.38 5.42 -11.56
CA GLN A 151 -18.55 5.88 -10.79
C GLN A 151 -18.63 5.28 -9.36
N GLN A 152 -17.49 4.88 -8.80
CA GLN A 152 -17.37 4.42 -7.42
C GLN A 152 -16.96 5.60 -6.54
N PHE A 153 -17.86 6.56 -6.36
CA PHE A 153 -17.54 7.85 -5.76
C PHE A 153 -17.29 7.76 -4.25
N GLU A 154 -18.06 6.95 -3.53
CA GLU A 154 -17.91 6.74 -2.08
C GLU A 154 -16.53 6.15 -1.75
N GLU A 155 -16.10 5.14 -2.52
CA GLU A 155 -14.77 4.54 -2.37
C GLU A 155 -13.65 5.51 -2.76
N ALA A 156 -13.85 6.34 -3.80
CA ALA A 156 -12.88 7.34 -4.22
C ALA A 156 -12.66 8.40 -3.13
N ILE A 157 -13.74 8.88 -2.52
CA ILE A 157 -13.68 9.90 -1.45
C ILE A 157 -13.10 9.29 -0.17
N GLY A 158 -13.52 8.08 0.20
CA GLY A 158 -12.96 7.37 1.36
C GLY A 158 -11.45 7.14 1.20
N LEU A 159 -11.01 6.75 0.00
CA LEU A 159 -9.58 6.60 -0.30
C LEU A 159 -8.84 7.95 -0.26
N LEU A 160 -9.44 9.05 -0.72
CA LEU A 160 -8.86 10.38 -0.64
C LEU A 160 -8.65 10.82 0.81
N ARG A 161 -9.68 10.64 1.66
CA ARG A 161 -9.61 10.97 3.09
C ARG A 161 -8.56 10.15 3.82
N ALA A 162 -8.53 8.84 3.58
CA ALA A 162 -7.51 7.99 4.17
C ALA A 162 -6.10 8.39 3.68
N SER A 163 -5.94 8.69 2.39
CA SER A 163 -4.67 9.14 1.82
C SER A 163 -4.17 10.44 2.45
N ARG A 164 -5.10 11.35 2.79
CA ARG A 164 -4.77 12.59 3.50
C ARG A 164 -4.14 12.34 4.87
N GLU A 165 -4.58 11.32 5.60
CA GLU A 165 -4.00 10.98 6.91
C GLU A 165 -2.57 10.45 6.80
N VAL A 166 -2.24 9.79 5.68
CA VAL A 166 -0.90 9.22 5.44
C VAL A 166 0.07 10.23 4.82
N TRP A 167 -0.42 11.12 3.96
CA TRP A 167 0.39 12.16 3.30
C TRP A 167 -0.09 13.59 3.64
N PRO A 168 0.04 14.04 4.91
CA PRO A 168 -0.51 15.31 5.36
C PRO A 168 0.24 16.55 4.83
N GLU A 169 1.49 16.42 4.41
CA GLU A 169 2.36 17.56 4.11
C GLU A 169 2.28 18.08 2.67
N ASN A 170 1.57 17.39 1.78
CA ASN A 170 1.87 17.46 0.35
C ASN A 170 0.76 18.09 -0.53
N ASP A 171 -0.26 18.69 0.09
CA ASP A 171 -1.46 19.35 -0.48
C ASP A 171 -2.26 18.56 -1.53
N SER A 172 -1.78 17.39 -1.97
CA SER A 172 -2.33 16.64 -3.11
C SER A 172 -3.67 15.98 -2.78
N PHE A 173 -3.94 15.74 -1.50
CA PHE A 173 -5.21 15.19 -1.00
C PHE A 173 -5.98 16.18 -0.11
N GLY A 174 -5.52 17.43 -0.03
CA GLY A 174 -6.06 18.45 0.85
C GLY A 174 -5.55 18.41 2.29
N ASN A 175 -6.11 19.26 3.15
CA ASN A 175 -5.67 19.43 4.54
C ASN A 175 -6.68 18.84 5.56
N ALA A 176 -6.27 18.63 6.81
CA ALA A 176 -7.10 17.99 7.84
C ALA A 176 -8.34 18.81 8.26
N ASN A 177 -8.36 20.12 8.01
CA ASN A 177 -9.45 21.04 8.37
C ASN A 177 -10.21 21.55 7.14
N MET A 178 -10.12 20.83 6.03
CA MET A 178 -10.61 21.25 4.73
C MET A 178 -12.14 21.29 4.73
N ALA A 179 -12.71 22.39 4.20
CA ALA A 179 -14.15 22.49 4.01
C ALA A 179 -14.62 21.50 2.91
N PRO A 180 -15.88 21.05 2.91
CA PRO A 180 -16.40 20.14 1.87
C PRO A 180 -16.19 20.66 0.43
N GLU A 181 -16.25 21.97 0.24
CA GLU A 181 -16.01 22.63 -1.05
C GLU A 181 -14.55 22.52 -1.49
N GLU A 182 -13.61 22.65 -0.56
CA GLU A 182 -12.19 22.49 -0.80
C GLU A 182 -11.86 21.01 -1.07
N GLU A 183 -12.53 20.07 -0.38
CA GLU A 183 -12.39 18.63 -0.61
C GLU A 183 -12.89 18.23 -2.01
N PHE A 184 -14.00 18.82 -2.47
CA PHE A 184 -14.49 18.66 -3.83
C PHE A 184 -13.49 19.16 -4.88
N MET A 185 -12.83 20.29 -4.61
CA MET A 185 -11.77 20.81 -5.48
C MET A 185 -10.56 19.87 -5.53
N ALA A 186 -10.15 19.28 -4.40
CA ALA A 186 -9.08 18.28 -4.38
C ALA A 186 -9.41 17.04 -5.22
N VAL A 187 -10.66 16.54 -5.16
CA VAL A 187 -11.13 15.44 -6.03
C VAL A 187 -11.05 15.85 -7.50
N ARG A 188 -11.47 17.08 -7.83
CA ARG A 188 -11.40 17.61 -9.19
C ARG A 188 -9.97 17.70 -9.70
N ASP A 189 -9.07 18.25 -8.90
CA ASP A 189 -7.67 18.42 -9.27
C ASP A 189 -7.00 17.06 -9.51
N ILE A 190 -7.26 16.08 -8.65
CA ILE A 190 -6.80 14.69 -8.86
C ILE A 190 -7.42 14.11 -10.15
N PHE A 191 -8.71 14.33 -10.41
CA PHE A 191 -9.36 13.82 -11.62
C PHE A 191 -8.78 14.39 -12.92
N MET A 192 -8.43 15.69 -12.89
CA MET A 192 -7.89 16.44 -14.03
C MET A 192 -6.38 16.28 -14.20
N ALA A 193 -5.65 15.85 -13.15
CA ALA A 193 -4.21 15.67 -13.21
C ALA A 193 -3.81 14.67 -14.29
N ASP A 194 -2.82 15.04 -15.11
CA ASP A 194 -2.15 14.10 -16.02
C ASP A 194 -1.07 13.35 -15.22
N ILE A 195 -1.50 12.28 -14.56
CA ILE A 195 -0.63 11.40 -13.78
C ILE A 195 -0.03 10.38 -14.78
N GLN A 196 1.28 10.43 -15.00
CA GLN A 196 2.02 9.58 -15.96
C GLN A 196 2.60 8.32 -15.34
#